data_AF-A0ABD7FW92-F1
#
_entry.id   AF-A0ABD7FW92-F1
#
_cell.length_a   1.000
_cell.length_b   1.000
_cell.length_c   1.000
_cell.angle_alpha   90.00
_cell.angle_beta   90.00
_cell.angle_gamma   90.00
#
_symmetry.space_group_name_H-M   'P 1'
#
loop_
_entity.id
_entity.type
_entity.pdbx_description
1 polymer ?
#
loop_
_entity_poly.entity_id
_entity_poly.type
_entity_poly.pdbx_seq_one_letter_code
_entity_poly.pdbx_strand_id
1 'polypeptide(L)'
;MKKWLLVMLASFSSVVSAENKSLDCKNAMNTLEINQCASMALDSAQAELTKYLEASFEHNVNDPDLVSAIQVAQKDWQSYMSSHCNSVYTQWRDGSIRGVLAISCKTQLTRQRTHEIWKNFLTYMDSTAPVLPEPSME
;
A
#
# COMPACT_ATOMS: atom_id res chain seq x y z
N MET A 1 32.67 18.45 55.92
CA MET A 1 32.81 19.56 54.93
C MET A 1 33.59 19.05 53.73
N LYS A 2 32.92 18.71 52.62
CA LYS A 2 33.59 18.44 51.35
C LYS A 2 32.67 18.85 50.22
N LYS A 3 32.99 20.00 49.62
CA LYS A 3 32.28 20.60 48.48
C LYS A 3 32.54 19.73 47.26
N TRP A 4 31.50 19.21 46.62
CA TRP A 4 31.60 18.62 45.29
C TRP A 4 30.94 19.55 44.28
N LEU A 5 31.76 19.95 43.30
CA LEU A 5 31.44 20.88 42.23
C LEU A 5 30.45 20.25 41.24
N LEU A 6 29.38 20.98 40.94
CA LEU A 6 28.44 20.69 39.85
C LEU A 6 29.11 21.08 38.51
N VAL A 7 29.37 20.09 37.66
CA VAL A 7 29.76 20.30 36.25
C VAL A 7 28.50 20.22 35.41
N MET A 8 28.03 21.36 34.91
CA MET A 8 26.92 21.48 33.95
C MET A 8 27.43 21.13 32.54
N LEU A 9 27.02 19.96 32.03
CA LEU A 9 27.31 19.52 30.67
C LEU A 9 26.18 19.99 29.73
N ALA A 10 26.37 21.13 29.08
CA ALA A 10 25.44 21.66 28.08
C ALA A 10 25.48 20.79 26.81
N SER A 11 24.42 20.02 26.60
CA SER A 11 24.24 19.13 25.44
C SER A 11 23.76 19.94 24.24
N PHE A 12 24.67 20.28 23.33
CA PHE A 12 24.35 20.93 22.07
C PHE A 12 23.76 19.89 21.11
N SER A 13 22.44 19.83 20.99
CA SER A 13 21.75 18.94 20.04
C SER A 13 21.69 19.63 18.69
N SER A 14 22.52 19.19 17.74
CA SER A 14 22.41 19.61 16.34
C SER A 14 21.18 18.97 15.71
N VAL A 15 20.17 19.77 15.37
CA VAL A 15 19.05 19.32 14.52
C VAL A 15 19.60 19.17 13.11
N VAL A 16 19.83 17.94 12.67
CA VAL A 16 20.11 17.63 11.26
C VAL A 16 18.77 17.69 10.53
N SER A 17 18.53 18.79 9.81
CA SER A 17 17.44 18.86 8.84
C SER A 17 17.84 18.07 7.60
N ALA A 18 17.23 16.91 7.38
CA ALA A 18 17.32 16.21 6.11
C ALA A 18 16.60 17.05 5.04
N GLU A 19 17.30 17.48 3.99
CA GLU A 19 16.67 18.09 2.82
C GLU A 19 15.72 17.09 2.18
N ASN A 20 14.42 17.37 2.25
CA ASN A 20 13.38 16.57 1.60
C ASN A 20 13.32 16.92 0.11
N LYS A 21 14.32 16.48 -0.65
CA LYS A 21 14.27 16.55 -2.11
C LYS A 21 13.26 15.52 -2.61
N SER A 22 12.23 15.96 -3.31
CA SER A 22 11.23 15.05 -3.90
C SER A 22 11.92 14.05 -4.82
N LEU A 23 11.67 12.76 -4.60
CA LEU A 23 12.24 11.68 -5.41
C LEU A 23 11.66 11.70 -6.83
N ASP A 24 12.53 11.73 -7.85
CA ASP A 24 12.13 11.65 -9.25
C ASP A 24 12.06 10.18 -9.71
N CYS A 25 10.86 9.60 -9.63
CA CYS A 25 10.65 8.21 -10.01
C CYS A 25 10.82 7.92 -11.50
N LYS A 26 10.83 8.94 -12.37
CA LYS A 26 11.13 8.74 -13.80
C LYS A 26 12.62 8.53 -14.04
N ASN A 27 13.46 8.99 -13.12
CA ASN A 27 14.91 8.95 -13.22
C ASN A 27 15.55 8.30 -11.97
N ALA A 28 14.90 7.32 -11.36
CA ALA A 28 15.48 6.56 -10.25
C ALA A 28 16.73 5.81 -10.71
N MET A 29 17.89 6.11 -10.12
CA MET A 29 19.21 5.65 -10.60
C MET A 29 19.78 4.47 -9.82
N ASN A 30 19.25 4.20 -8.63
CA ASN A 30 19.74 3.12 -7.77
C ASN A 30 18.60 2.29 -7.19
N THR A 31 18.94 1.11 -6.67
CA THR A 31 17.95 0.15 -6.15
C THR A 31 17.12 0.69 -4.99
N LEU A 32 17.67 1.59 -4.16
CA LEU A 32 16.92 2.20 -3.07
C LEU A 32 15.81 3.11 -3.62
N GLU A 33 16.16 3.99 -4.55
CA GLU A 33 15.21 4.89 -5.23
C GLU A 33 14.14 4.10 -5.98
N ILE A 34 14.53 3.04 -6.72
CA ILE A 34 13.60 2.17 -7.43
C ILE A 34 12.59 1.53 -6.47
N ASN A 35 13.06 1.00 -5.34
CA ASN A 35 12.18 0.39 -4.34
C ASN A 35 11.25 1.43 -3.68
N GLN A 36 11.74 2.64 -3.41
CA GLN A 36 10.92 3.73 -2.87
C GLN A 36 9.81 4.12 -3.84
N CYS A 37 10.11 4.28 -5.12
CA CYS A 37 9.12 4.57 -6.15
C CYS A 37 8.07 3.46 -6.30
N ALA A 38 8.50 2.19 -6.26
CA ALA A 38 7.57 1.07 -6.26
C ALA A 38 6.67 1.09 -5.01
N SER A 39 7.20 1.44 -3.84
CA SER A 39 6.42 1.57 -2.61
C SER A 39 5.36 2.65 -2.73
N MET A 40 5.70 3.82 -3.27
CA MET A 40 4.73 4.91 -3.51
C MET A 40 3.60 4.47 -4.46
N ALA A 41 3.92 3.67 -5.48
CA ALA A 41 2.92 3.11 -6.38
C ALA A 41 2.02 2.09 -5.68
N LEU A 42 2.58 1.22 -4.83
CA LEU A 42 1.80 0.32 -3.98
C LEU A 42 0.89 1.08 -3.02
N ASP A 43 1.40 2.10 -2.33
CA ASP A 43 0.62 2.92 -1.39
C ASP A 43 -0.57 3.59 -2.11
N SER A 44 -0.34 4.12 -3.32
CA SER A 44 -1.39 4.71 -4.15
C SER A 44 -2.46 3.67 -4.55
N ALA A 45 -2.03 2.48 -5.00
CA ALA A 45 -2.96 1.40 -5.32
C ALA A 45 -3.75 0.92 -4.09
N GLN A 46 -3.11 0.88 -2.92
CA GLN A 46 -3.75 0.45 -1.68
C GLN A 46 -4.76 1.48 -1.19
N ALA A 47 -4.47 2.77 -1.34
CA ALA A 47 -5.42 3.84 -1.07
C ALA A 47 -6.65 3.76 -1.99
N GLU A 48 -6.45 3.44 -3.27
CA GLU A 48 -7.55 3.20 -4.19
C GLU A 48 -8.39 1.98 -3.78
N LEU A 49 -7.76 0.85 -3.45
CA LEU A 49 -8.49 -0.33 -2.94
C LEU A 49 -9.32 0.00 -1.70
N THR A 50 -8.77 0.74 -0.74
CA THR A 50 -9.50 1.18 0.46
C THR A 50 -10.73 1.99 0.08
N LYS A 51 -10.61 2.97 -0.82
CA LYS A 51 -11.73 3.77 -1.31
C LYS A 51 -12.85 2.91 -1.90
N TYR A 52 -12.51 1.91 -2.71
CA TYR A 52 -13.50 1.02 -3.34
C TYR A 52 -14.14 0.06 -2.34
N LEU A 53 -13.38 -0.44 -1.36
CA LEU A 53 -13.92 -1.26 -0.28
C LEU A 53 -14.92 -0.48 0.57
N GLU A 54 -14.56 0.75 0.98
CA GLU A 54 -15.45 1.63 1.75
C GLU A 54 -16.75 1.90 0.98
N ALA A 55 -16.65 2.26 -0.30
CA ALA A 55 -17.82 2.43 -1.15
C ALA A 55 -18.67 1.14 -1.25
N SER A 56 -18.05 -0.04 -1.27
CA SER A 56 -18.78 -1.31 -1.32
C SER A 56 -19.53 -1.59 -0.02
N PHE A 57 -18.95 -1.21 1.13
CA PHE A 57 -19.61 -1.36 2.43
C PHE A 57 -20.77 -0.38 2.58
N GLU A 58 -20.58 0.88 2.18
CA GLU A 58 -21.63 1.90 2.19
C GLU A 58 -22.78 1.53 1.25
N HIS A 59 -22.47 1.07 0.04
CA HIS A 59 -23.49 0.67 -0.94
C HIS A 59 -24.36 -0.49 -0.44
N ASN A 60 -23.75 -1.44 0.27
CA ASN A 60 -24.40 -2.67 0.74
C ASN A 60 -24.76 -2.62 2.23
N VAL A 61 -24.84 -1.43 2.85
CA VAL A 61 -25.02 -1.26 4.31
C VAL A 61 -26.29 -1.93 4.87
N ASN A 62 -27.32 -2.09 4.03
CA ASN A 62 -28.58 -2.72 4.42
C ASN A 62 -28.55 -4.27 4.34
N ASP A 63 -27.43 -4.86 3.90
CA ASP A 63 -27.18 -6.29 3.86
C ASP A 63 -25.91 -6.62 4.68
N PRO A 64 -26.05 -6.76 6.03
CA PRO A 64 -24.91 -6.98 6.91
C PRO A 64 -24.21 -8.33 6.67
N ASP A 65 -24.93 -9.33 6.17
CA ASP A 65 -24.35 -10.64 5.84
C ASP A 65 -23.42 -10.53 4.64
N LEU A 66 -23.83 -9.80 3.59
CA LEU A 66 -22.97 -9.48 2.45
C LEU A 66 -21.74 -8.66 2.87
N VAL A 67 -21.92 -7.59 3.64
CA VAL A 67 -20.79 -6.76 4.11
C VAL A 67 -19.79 -7.59 4.91
N SER A 68 -20.27 -8.46 5.80
CA SER A 68 -19.43 -9.38 6.56
C SER A 68 -18.65 -10.34 5.64
N ALA A 69 -19.30 -10.88 4.61
CA ALA A 69 -18.65 -11.75 3.63
C ALA A 69 -17.56 -11.02 2.83
N ILE A 70 -17.79 -9.76 2.42
CA ILE A 70 -16.78 -8.94 1.73
C ILE A 70 -15.57 -8.71 2.64
N GLN A 71 -15.79 -8.41 3.93
CA GLN A 71 -14.72 -8.20 4.91
C GLN A 71 -13.86 -9.46 5.13
N VAL A 72 -14.51 -10.62 5.25
CA VAL A 72 -13.79 -11.92 5.35
C VAL A 72 -12.96 -12.17 4.11
N ALA A 73 -13.57 -12.05 2.92
CA ALA A 73 -12.87 -12.25 1.66
C ALA A 73 -11.68 -11.28 1.48
N GLN A 74 -11.82 -10.03 1.94
CA GLN A 74 -10.75 -9.05 1.90
C GLN A 74 -9.56 -9.42 2.80
N LYS A 75 -9.83 -9.94 4.00
CA LYS A 75 -8.80 -10.43 4.93
C LYS A 75 -8.06 -11.65 4.36
N ASP A 76 -8.79 -12.58 3.77
CA ASP A 76 -8.21 -13.77 3.15
C ASP A 76 -7.37 -13.40 1.92
N TRP A 77 -7.85 -12.46 1.10
CA TRP A 77 -7.10 -11.92 -0.03
C TRP A 77 -5.80 -11.23 0.42
N GLN A 78 -5.80 -10.47 1.52
CA GLN A 78 -4.57 -9.87 2.06
C GLN A 78 -3.53 -10.93 2.45
N SER A 79 -3.99 -12.05 3.04
CA SER A 79 -3.14 -13.19 3.39
C SER A 79 -2.57 -13.87 2.14
N TYR A 80 -3.40 -14.05 1.11
CA TYR A 80 -2.96 -14.53 -0.20
C TYR A 80 -1.91 -13.60 -0.84
N MET A 81 -2.20 -12.31 -0.96
CA MET A 81 -1.29 -11.31 -1.54
C MET A 81 0.07 -11.34 -0.82
N SER A 82 0.05 -11.36 0.51
CA SER A 82 1.27 -11.41 1.31
C SER A 82 2.09 -12.67 1.05
N SER A 83 1.46 -13.85 1.16
CA SER A 83 2.15 -15.14 0.97
C SER A 83 2.64 -15.32 -0.48
N HIS A 84 1.82 -14.95 -1.46
CA HIS A 84 2.17 -15.02 -2.87
C HIS A 84 3.34 -14.10 -3.21
N CYS A 85 3.28 -12.82 -2.85
CA CYS A 85 4.35 -11.88 -3.18
C CYS A 85 5.64 -12.12 -2.36
N ASN A 86 5.55 -12.73 -1.18
CA ASN A 86 6.72 -13.24 -0.48
C ASN A 86 7.37 -14.41 -1.23
N SER A 87 6.60 -15.28 -1.88
CA SER A 87 7.17 -16.33 -2.74
C SER A 87 7.95 -15.74 -3.92
N VAL A 88 7.45 -14.64 -4.51
CA VAL A 88 8.17 -13.87 -5.55
C VAL A 88 9.47 -13.29 -4.98
N TYR A 89 9.44 -12.69 -3.78
CA TYR A 89 10.65 -12.22 -3.12
C TYR A 89 11.68 -13.35 -2.96
N THR A 90 11.25 -14.53 -2.50
CA THR A 90 12.11 -15.70 -2.31
C THR A 90 12.68 -16.25 -3.61
N GLN A 91 11.91 -16.24 -4.70
CA GLN A 91 12.37 -16.62 -6.04
C GLN A 91 13.57 -15.79 -6.49
N TRP A 92 13.58 -14.49 -6.15
CA TRP A 92 14.62 -13.54 -6.54
C TRP A 92 15.67 -13.26 -5.45
N ARG A 93 15.71 -14.08 -4.39
CA ARG A 93 16.49 -13.80 -3.16
C ARG A 93 17.97 -13.48 -3.39
N ASP A 94 18.59 -13.99 -4.45
CA ASP A 94 20.01 -13.79 -4.73
C ASP A 94 20.31 -12.47 -5.46
N GLY A 95 19.28 -11.72 -5.87
CA GLY A 95 19.41 -10.43 -6.56
C GLY A 95 18.84 -9.26 -5.76
N SER A 96 19.41 -8.06 -5.96
CA SER A 96 18.89 -6.82 -5.36
C SER A 96 17.49 -6.44 -5.89
N ILE A 97 17.11 -6.98 -7.06
CA ILE A 97 15.80 -6.77 -7.71
C ILE A 97 14.62 -7.39 -6.95
N ARG A 98 14.86 -8.31 -6.00
CA ARG A 98 13.81 -8.98 -5.23
C ARG A 98 12.82 -8.03 -4.54
N GLY A 99 13.31 -6.87 -4.10
CA GLY A 99 12.49 -5.84 -3.46
C GLY A 99 11.42 -5.31 -4.40
N VAL A 100 11.84 -4.72 -5.52
CA VAL A 100 10.93 -4.14 -6.51
C VAL A 100 9.97 -5.19 -7.08
N LEU A 101 10.42 -6.42 -7.35
CA LEU A 101 9.52 -7.46 -7.88
C LEU A 101 8.43 -7.88 -6.88
N ALA A 102 8.77 -7.99 -5.59
CA ALA A 102 7.78 -8.29 -4.57
C ALA A 102 6.80 -7.12 -4.35
N ILE A 103 7.26 -5.87 -4.44
CA ILE A 103 6.41 -4.70 -4.33
C ILE A 103 5.47 -4.60 -5.55
N SER A 104 6.00 -4.75 -6.76
CA SER A 104 5.21 -4.74 -8.00
C SER A 104 4.16 -5.85 -8.03
N CYS A 105 4.49 -7.04 -7.50
CA CYS A 105 3.51 -8.12 -7.31
C CYS A 105 2.33 -7.66 -6.44
N LYS A 106 2.60 -7.01 -5.31
CA LYS A 106 1.54 -6.48 -4.44
C LYS A 106 0.72 -5.43 -5.17
N THR A 107 1.36 -4.48 -5.86
CA THR A 107 0.67 -3.44 -6.62
C THR A 107 -0.27 -4.02 -7.67
N GLN A 108 0.19 -5.03 -8.43
CA GLN A 108 -0.61 -5.71 -9.44
C GLN A 108 -1.84 -6.39 -8.82
N LEU A 109 -1.64 -7.18 -7.76
CA LEU A 109 -2.74 -7.84 -7.08
C LEU A 109 -3.72 -6.83 -6.46
N THR A 110 -3.23 -5.73 -5.89
CA THR A 110 -4.07 -4.68 -5.30
C THR A 110 -4.97 -4.05 -6.37
N ARG A 111 -4.45 -3.71 -7.55
CA ARG A 111 -5.26 -3.18 -8.66
C ARG A 111 -6.29 -4.17 -9.17
N GLN A 112 -5.90 -5.44 -9.32
CA GLN A 112 -6.83 -6.52 -9.68
C GLN A 112 -7.95 -6.64 -8.65
N ARG A 113 -7.61 -6.56 -7.36
CA ARG A 113 -8.60 -6.62 -6.29
C ARG A 113 -9.54 -5.42 -6.32
N THR A 114 -9.04 -4.21 -6.56
CA THR A 114 -9.88 -3.02 -6.73
C THR A 114 -10.91 -3.22 -7.84
N HIS A 115 -10.48 -3.77 -8.98
CA HIS A 115 -11.37 -4.10 -10.10
C HIS A 115 -12.40 -5.17 -9.74
N GLU A 116 -12.01 -6.23 -9.03
CA GLU A 116 -12.94 -7.25 -8.54
C GLU A 116 -13.99 -6.67 -7.59
N ILE A 117 -13.60 -5.78 -6.68
CA ILE A 117 -14.54 -5.10 -5.77
C ILE A 117 -15.53 -4.26 -6.58
N TRP A 118 -15.02 -3.48 -7.54
CA TRP A 118 -15.85 -2.67 -8.43
C TRP A 118 -16.86 -3.53 -9.21
N LYS A 119 -16.36 -4.56 -9.89
CA LYS A 119 -17.14 -5.42 -10.78
C LYS A 119 -18.25 -6.18 -10.05
N ASN A 120 -17.99 -6.61 -8.81
CA ASN A 120 -18.94 -7.47 -8.09
C ASN A 120 -19.91 -6.68 -7.21
N PHE A 121 -19.52 -5.49 -6.72
CA PHE A 121 -20.26 -4.80 -5.65
C PHE A 121 -20.61 -3.33 -5.94
N LEU A 122 -20.09 -2.75 -7.03
CA LEU A 122 -20.26 -1.31 -7.35
C LEU A 122 -20.76 -1.05 -8.77
N THR A 123 -21.14 -2.09 -9.51
CA THR A 123 -21.72 -1.98 -10.86
C THR A 123 -22.92 -2.91 -11.00
N TYR A 124 -23.65 -2.74 -12.09
CA TYR A 124 -24.89 -3.45 -12.37
C TYR A 124 -24.81 -4.18 -13.72
N MET A 125 -25.62 -5.23 -13.88
CA MET A 125 -25.71 -5.97 -15.14
C MET A 125 -26.50 -5.24 -16.23
N ASP A 126 -27.17 -4.14 -15.88
CA ASP A 126 -27.98 -3.32 -16.78
C ASP A 126 -27.25 -2.00 -17.13
N SER A 127 -27.99 -1.02 -17.65
CA SER A 127 -27.43 0.29 -18.04
C SER A 127 -27.38 1.29 -16.88
N THR A 128 -27.59 0.86 -15.64
CA THR A 128 -27.47 1.72 -14.46
C THR A 128 -26.02 2.16 -14.31
N ALA A 129 -25.80 3.44 -14.01
CA ALA A 129 -24.47 3.97 -13.78
C ALA A 129 -23.83 3.31 -12.54
N PRO A 130 -22.53 2.96 -12.58
CA PRO A 130 -21.87 2.34 -11.44
C PRO A 130 -21.67 3.34 -10.30
N VAL A 131 -21.55 2.82 -9.07
CA VAL A 131 -21.36 3.62 -7.84
C VAL A 131 -20.04 4.39 -7.87
N LEU A 132 -19.00 3.75 -8.41
CA LEU A 132 -17.70 4.37 -8.72
C LEU A 132 -17.33 4.04 -10.18
N PRO A 133 -16.50 4.88 -10.84
CA PRO A 133 -15.97 4.54 -12.16
C PRO A 133 -15.16 3.23 -12.11
N GLU A 134 -14.96 2.60 -13.27
CA GLU A 134 -14.06 1.44 -13.36
C GLU A 134 -12.62 1.89 -13.00
N PRO A 135 -11.93 1.17 -12.08
CA PRO A 135 -10.59 1.56 -11.64
C PRO A 135 -9.55 1.33 -12.74
N SER A 136 -8.48 2.12 -12.73
CA SER A 136 -7.34 1.94 -13.64
C SER A 136 -6.57 0.67 -13.29
N MET A 137 -6.15 -0.07 -14.31
CA MET A 137 -5.29 -1.25 -14.17
C MET A 137 -3.79 -0.92 -14.32
N GLU A 138 -3.45 0.32 -14.71
CA GLU A 138 -2.09 0.80 -15.01
C GLU A 138 -1.35 1.37 -13.80
#